data_AF-A0A1I7XJ24-F1
#
_entry.id   AF-A0A1I7XJ24-F1
#
_cell.length_a   1.000
_cell.length_b   1.000
_cell.length_c   1.000
_cell.angle_alpha   90.00
_cell.angle_beta   90.00
_cell.angle_gamma   90.00
#
_symmetry.space_group_name_H-M   'P 1'
#
loop_
_entity.id
_entity.type
_entity.pdbx_description
1 polymer ?
#
loop_
_entity_poly.entity_id
_entity_poly.type
_entity_poly.pdbx_seq_one_letter_code
_entity_poly.pdbx_strand_id
1 'polypeptide(L)' 'MGFNGWQHDGRMPGSAAMLIRLDNELEMAVTVNKEYSERDFFHEMGYLLHHIGNNCDWWNDNSDLF' A
#
# COMPACT_ATOMS: atom_id res chain seq x y z
N MET A 1 -3.79 -13.14 -3.74
CA MET A 1 -2.55 -12.54 -4.26
C MET A 1 -2.02 -11.68 -3.13
N GLY A 2 -0.94 -12.10 -2.47
CA GLY A 2 -0.28 -11.31 -1.43
C GLY A 2 0.82 -10.46 -2.07
N PHE A 3 1.06 -9.26 -1.54
CA PHE A 3 2.30 -8.54 -1.84
C PHE A 3 3.39 -9.07 -0.89
N ASN A 4 4.63 -9.15 -1.35
CA ASN A 4 5.74 -9.51 -0.46
C ASN A 4 6.19 -8.25 0.30
N GLY A 5 6.02 -8.27 1.62
CA GLY A 5 6.37 -7.15 2.49
C GLY A 5 5.82 -7.29 3.91
N TRP A 6 6.08 -6.28 4.73
CA TRP A 6 5.55 -6.14 6.09
C TRP A 6 4.37 -5.17 6.09
N GLN A 7 3.36 -5.44 6.90
CA GLN A 7 2.16 -4.61 6.97
C GLN A 7 1.62 -4.49 8.39
N HIS A 8 1.01 -3.35 8.69
CA HIS A 8 0.21 -3.14 9.89
C HIS A 8 -1.05 -2.34 9.53
N ASP A 9 -2.22 -2.92 9.74
CA ASP A 9 -3.49 -2.24 9.50
C ASP A 9 -4.11 -1.67 10.78
N GLY A 10 -4.83 -0.56 10.61
CA GLY A 10 -5.60 0.08 11.67
C GLY A 10 -6.97 0.45 11.14
N ARG A 11 -8.02 0.24 11.93
CA ARG A 11 -9.40 0.53 11.53
C ARG A 11 -10.11 1.32 12.60
N MET A 12 -10.93 2.27 12.16
CA MET A 12 -11.85 3.02 12.99
C MET A 12 -13.18 3.14 12.24
N PRO A 13 -14.32 3.35 12.91
CA PRO A 13 -15.59 3.51 12.22
C PRO A 13 -15.50 4.56 11.10
N GLY A 14 -15.85 4.16 9.88
CA GLY A 14 -15.76 5.02 8.69
C GLY A 14 -14.35 5.26 8.12
N SER A 15 -13.29 4.59 8.60
CA SER A 15 -11.94 4.73 8.06
C SER A 15 -11.07 3.48 8.21
N ALA A 16 -10.09 3.35 7.32
CA ALA A 16 -9.07 2.33 7.42
C ALA A 16 -7.70 2.92 7.06
N ALA A 17 -6.66 2.38 7.66
CA ALA A 17 -5.28 2.75 7.40
C ALA A 17 -4.40 1.50 7.32
N MET A 18 -3.33 1.58 6.53
CA MET A 18 -2.32 0.55 6.43
C MET A 18 -0.94 1.18 6.31
N LEU A 19 -0.01 0.72 7.13
CA LEU A 19 1.41 0.95 6.96
C LEU A 19 2.00 -0.25 6.25
N ILE A 20 2.77 -0.01 5.19
CA ILE A 20 3.34 -1.05 4.33
C ILE A 20 4.83 -0.79 4.15
N ARG A 21 5.62 -1.85 4.23
CA ARG A 21 7.00 -1.89 3.73
C ARG A 21 7.11 -3.01 2.70
N LEU A 22 7.40 -2.65 1.47
CA LEU A 22 7.64 -3.61 0.38
C LEU A 22 9.07 -4.16 0.44
N ASP A 23 9.30 -5.32 -0.17
CA ASP A 23 10.62 -5.96 -0.25
C ASP A 23 11.67 -5.11 -1.01
N ASN A 24 11.23 -4.21 -1.88
CA ASN A 24 12.09 -3.25 -2.59
C ASN A 24 12.42 -2.01 -1.73
N GLU A 25 12.24 -2.09 -0.41
CA GLU A 25 12.50 -1.05 0.58
C GLU A 25 11.57 0.17 0.51
N LEU A 26 10.57 0.15 -0.37
CA LEU A 26 9.59 1.22 -0.47
C LEU A 26 8.60 1.14 0.71
N GLU A 27 8.50 2.24 1.45
CA GLU A 27 7.62 2.38 2.62
C GLU A 27 6.45 3.32 2.29
N MET A 28 5.23 2.92 2.65
CA MET A 28 3.99 3.66 2.35
C MET A 28 3.03 3.69 3.53
N ALA A 29 2.32 4.81 3.68
CA ALA A 29 1.19 4.95 4.57
C ALA A 29 -0.07 5.24 3.74
N VAL A 30 -1.06 4.35 3.81
CA VAL A 30 -2.33 4.48 3.11
C VAL A 30 -3.41 4.74 4.12
N THR A 31 -4.26 5.74 3.85
CA THR A 31 -5.44 6.07 4.66
C THR A 31 -6.63 6.27 3.74
N VAL A 32 -7.78 5.74 4.14
CA VAL A 32 -9.03 5.83 3.39
C VAL A 32 -10.17 6.25 4.31
N ASN A 33 -11.02 7.16 3.84
CA ASN A 33 -12.23 7.62 4.53
C ASN A 33 -13.42 6.69 4.29
N LYS A 34 -13.15 5.39 4.23
CA LYS A 34 -14.12 4.35 4.01
C LYS A 34 -13.77 3.17 4.90
N GLU A 35 -14.78 2.64 5.58
CA GLU A 35 -14.64 1.39 6.31
C GLU A 35 -14.67 0.23 5.30
N TYR A 36 -13.60 -0.56 5.30
CA TYR A 36 -13.50 -1.74 4.47
C TYR A 36 -13.68 -3.00 5.31
N SER A 37 -14.31 -4.01 4.72
CA SER A 37 -14.18 -5.37 5.24
C SER A 37 -12.72 -5.80 5.14
N GLU A 38 -12.26 -6.66 6.06
CA GLU A 38 -10.87 -7.15 6.07
C GLU A 38 -10.44 -7.71 4.73
N ARG A 39 -11.30 -8.54 4.14
CA ARG A 39 -11.04 -9.20 2.86
C ARG A 39 -10.94 -8.22 1.72
N ASP A 40 -11.87 -7.27 1.64
CA ASP A 40 -11.92 -6.30 0.54
C ASP A 40 -10.73 -5.33 0.64
N PHE A 41 -10.39 -4.92 1.86
CA PHE A 41 -9.23 -4.08 2.12
C PHE A 41 -7.95 -4.74 1.62
N PHE A 42 -7.68 -5.98 2.02
CA PHE A 42 -6.48 -6.69 1.58
C PHE A 42 -6.49 -7.02 0.09
N HIS A 43 -7.65 -7.24 -0.52
CA HIS A 43 -7.72 -7.54 -1.95
C HIS A 43 -7.45 -6.31 -2.81
N GLU A 44 -8.11 -5.18 -2.50
CA GLU A 44 -7.91 -3.92 -3.22
C GLU A 44 -6.51 -3.35 -2.95
N MET A 45 -6.08 -3.32 -1.69
CA MET A 45 -4.74 -2.85 -1.34
C MET A 45 -3.66 -3.77 -1.89
N GLY A 46 -3.82 -5.08 -1.81
CA GLY A 46 -2.88 -6.03 -2.39
C GLY A 46 -2.74 -5.86 -3.90
N TYR A 47 -3.84 -5.56 -4.61
CA TYR A 47 -3.81 -5.22 -6.02
C TYR A 47 -3.01 -3.93 -6.29
N LEU A 48 -3.30 -2.84 -5.57
CA LEU A 48 -2.57 -1.57 -5.74
C LEU A 48 -1.08 -1.72 -5.44
N LEU A 49 -0.73 -2.38 -4.33
CA LEU A 49 0.65 -2.57 -3.89
C LEU A 49 1.44 -3.46 -4.84
N HIS A 50 0.80 -4.48 -5.42
CA HIS A 50 1.42 -5.28 -6.48
C HIS A 50 1.80 -4.42 -7.69
N HIS A 51 0.94 -3.47 -8.07
CA HIS A 51 1.23 -2.58 -9.21
C HIS A 51 2.28 -1.54 -8.87
N ILE A 52 2.30 -1.00 -7.65
CA ILE A 52 3.33 -0.04 -7.20
C ILE A 52 4.70 -0.72 -7.08
N GLY A 53 4.75 -1.91 -6.47
CA GLY A 53 6.00 -2.65 -6.26
C GLY A 53 6.61 -3.22 -7.54
N ASN A 54 5.77 -3.64 -8.50
CA ASN A 54 6.25 -4.26 -9.75
C ASN A 54 6.41 -3.29 -10.92
N ASN A 55 5.69 -2.16 -10.96
CA ASN A 55 5.92 -1.14 -11.99
C ASN A 55 7.02 -0.18 -11.54
N CYS A 56 8.24 -0.51 -11.98
CA CYS A 56 9.28 0.44 -12.35
C CYS A 56 9.93 1.27 -11.22
N ASP A 57 11.22 1.53 -11.38
CA ASP A 57 12.08 2.35 -10.52
C ASP A 57 11.73 3.85 -10.56
N TRP A 58 10.46 4.23 -10.74
CA TRP A 58 10.04 5.64 -10.80
C TRP A 58 10.33 6.40 -9.50
N TRP A 59 10.47 5.68 -8.38
CA TRP A 59 10.88 6.22 -7.08
C TRP A 59 12.41 6.30 -6.91
N ASN A 60 13.17 5.56 -7.73
CA ASN A 60 14.63 5.59 -7.81
C ASN A 60 15.12 6.57 -8.91
N ASP A 61 14.20 7.10 -9.72
CA ASP A 61 14.53 8.12 -10.69
C ASP A 61 14.82 9.43 -9.94
N ASN A 62 16.11 9.81 -9.91
CA ASN A 62 16.58 11.05 -9.29
C ASN A 62 16.17 12.31 -10.09
N SER A 63 15.37 12.16 -11.15
CA SER A 63 14.70 13.31 -11.75
C SER A 63 13.63 13.80 -10.77
N ASP A 64 13.89 14.95 -10.15
CA ASP A 64 12.91 15.65 -9.31
C ASP A 64 11.58 15.74 -10.08
N LEU A 65 10.52 15.19 -9.49
CA LEU A 65 9.16 15.25 -10.02
C LEU A 65 8.51 16.64 -9.84
N PHE A 66 9.30 17.70 -9.67
CA PHE A 66 8.86 19.07 -9.41
C PHE A 66 9.65 20.12 -10.18
#